data_AF-A0A7K1G527-F1
#
_entry.id   AF-A0A7K1G527-F1
#
_cell.length_a   1.000
_cell.length_b   1.000
_cell.length_c   1.000
_cell.angle_alpha   90.00
_cell.angle_beta   90.00
_cell.angle_gamma   90.00
#
_symmetry.space_group_name_H-M   'P 1'
#
loop_
_entity.id
_entity.type
_entity.pdbx_description
1 polymer ?
#
loop_
_entity_poly.entity_id
_entity_poly.type
_entity_poly.pdbx_seq_one_letter_code
_entity_poly.pdbx_strand_id
1 'polypeptide(L)'
;MSMTFADLIKSTLDSSKERLKNPIVGSYICAFVIFNWRPILLLAFSDEKIENRIKAVDLYYSPWYWIIISIITPIAISLVYTFLIPISMVWIDQKLEPTKEKRIKRIYKSKQFVTTEKIILAAKELDLKNAESGNKQKQDFLNEIESLKETITQRDETLNQVSLANNNTTDQLNKNLNATNTLLADMKRREEESILVIEGLENALTESRSNTYFAKEISNTLAKLDAFFAKKFIDLKEEKGGRLLFGTTANRKDSFHKFQDLMLVERIGVDDYKFTDLGSTVYNILRLHNALTKSSELNSDLLGKHIREAFKNLSTDQRSKFKRMVSSNEEVDPSKVTVNDVNEFIDLKLITGSHDTRNYILTELGRSVLQFINFNI
;
A
#
# COMPACT_ATOMS: atom_id res chain seq x y z
N MET A 1 69.34 -11.82 75.74
CA MET A 1 67.99 -11.22 75.81
C MET A 1 67.40 -11.62 77.15
N SER A 2 67.48 -10.73 78.14
CA SER A 2 67.06 -11.02 79.51
C SER A 2 65.54 -11.17 79.56
N MET A 3 65.05 -12.37 79.87
CA MET A 3 63.64 -12.53 80.25
C MET A 3 63.38 -11.61 81.43
N THR A 4 62.53 -10.60 81.23
CA THR A 4 62.14 -9.72 82.31
C THR A 4 61.19 -10.48 83.24
N PHE A 5 61.19 -10.15 84.52
CA PHE A 5 60.31 -10.79 85.51
C PHE A 5 58.83 -10.70 85.10
N ALA A 6 58.45 -9.64 84.38
CA ALA A 6 57.13 -9.46 83.79
C ALA A 6 56.79 -10.53 82.73
N ASP A 7 57.76 -10.94 81.89
CA ASP A 7 57.55 -11.97 80.87
C ASP A 7 57.38 -13.38 81.48
N LEU A 8 58.04 -13.61 82.61
CA LEU A 8 57.94 -14.86 83.39
C LEU A 8 56.59 -14.96 84.10
N ILE A 9 56.07 -13.85 84.64
CA ILE A 9 54.71 -13.78 85.19
C ILE A 9 53.67 -13.96 84.07
N LYS A 10 53.86 -13.32 82.92
CA LYS A 10 52.89 -13.38 81.81
C LYS A 10 52.78 -14.79 81.22
N SER A 11 53.92 -15.45 80.97
CA SER A 11 53.95 -16.83 80.47
C SER A 11 53.35 -17.86 81.45
N THR A 12 53.54 -17.67 82.76
CA THR A 12 52.91 -18.52 83.79
C THR A 12 51.40 -18.27 83.91
N LEU A 13 50.95 -17.02 83.78
CA LEU A 13 49.53 -16.66 83.77
C LEU A 13 48.80 -17.21 82.54
N ASP A 14 49.42 -17.13 81.36
CA ASP A 14 48.81 -17.62 80.13
C ASP A 14 48.72 -19.16 80.09
N SER A 15 49.72 -19.88 80.60
CA SER A 15 49.64 -21.33 80.81
C SER A 15 48.57 -21.71 81.86
N SER A 16 48.41 -20.89 82.90
CA SER A 16 47.39 -21.11 83.94
C SER A 16 45.97 -20.86 83.44
N LYS A 17 45.76 -19.89 82.53
CA LYS A 17 44.44 -19.62 81.91
C LYS A 17 43.93 -20.82 81.10
N GLU A 18 44.81 -21.53 80.40
CA GLU A 18 44.43 -22.71 79.62
C GLU A 18 44.00 -23.86 80.54
N ARG A 19 44.68 -24.03 81.67
CA ARG A 19 44.32 -25.04 82.70
C ARG A 19 43.03 -24.68 83.44
N LEU A 20 42.75 -23.39 83.63
CA LEU A 20 41.53 -22.90 84.26
C LEU A 20 40.26 -23.15 83.41
N LYS A 21 40.41 -23.39 82.09
CA LYS A 21 39.30 -23.82 81.23
C LYS A 21 38.85 -25.26 81.52
N ASN A 22 39.67 -26.06 82.20
CA ASN A 22 39.25 -27.38 82.63
C ASN A 22 38.27 -27.24 83.81
N PRO A 23 37.01 -27.73 83.68
CA PRO A 23 36.00 -27.59 84.73
C PRO A 23 36.42 -28.21 86.07
N ILE A 24 37.28 -29.23 86.05
CA ILE A 24 37.84 -29.85 87.27
C ILE A 24 38.81 -28.89 87.95
N VAL A 25 39.70 -28.25 87.19
CA VAL A 25 40.72 -27.34 87.75
C VAL A 25 40.06 -26.09 88.32
N GLY A 26 39.09 -25.51 87.60
CA GLY A 26 38.33 -24.35 88.09
C GLY A 26 37.54 -24.67 89.36
N SER A 27 36.80 -25.79 89.37
CA SER A 27 36.03 -26.20 90.56
C SER A 27 36.93 -26.60 91.72
N TYR A 28 38.08 -27.21 91.47
CA TYR A 28 39.09 -27.51 92.50
C TYR A 28 39.65 -26.23 93.12
N ILE A 29 40.06 -25.23 92.33
CA ILE A 29 40.60 -23.97 92.87
C ILE A 29 39.55 -23.26 93.71
N CYS A 30 38.30 -23.18 93.24
CA CYS A 30 37.21 -22.60 94.03
C CYS A 30 36.98 -23.35 95.34
N ALA A 31 36.90 -24.68 95.30
CA ALA A 31 36.76 -25.49 96.51
C ALA A 31 37.97 -25.33 97.44
N PHE A 32 39.19 -25.33 96.90
CA PHE A 32 40.42 -25.17 97.65
C PHE A 32 40.45 -23.83 98.40
N VAL A 33 40.09 -22.73 97.75
CA VAL A 33 40.00 -21.41 98.39
C VAL A 33 38.91 -21.40 99.48
N ILE A 34 37.75 -22.01 99.21
CA ILE A 34 36.65 -22.09 100.19
C ILE A 34 37.05 -22.89 101.42
N PHE A 35 37.75 -24.01 101.29
CA PHE A 35 38.16 -24.84 102.44
C PHE A 35 39.42 -24.31 103.13
N ASN A 36 40.28 -23.58 102.43
CA ASN A 36 41.52 -22.97 102.96
C ASN A 36 41.41 -21.47 103.25
N TRP A 37 40.19 -20.94 103.39
CA TRP A 37 40.00 -19.50 103.55
C TRP A 37 40.71 -18.93 104.77
N ARG A 38 40.72 -19.64 105.91
CA ARG A 38 41.36 -19.20 107.16
C ARG A 38 42.87 -18.97 107.04
N PRO A 39 43.70 -19.94 106.59
CA PRO A 39 45.13 -19.71 106.45
C PRO A 39 45.42 -18.69 105.35
N ILE A 40 44.64 -18.66 104.26
CA ILE A 40 44.80 -17.66 103.19
C ILE A 40 44.57 -16.25 103.73
N LEU A 41 43.48 -16.02 104.48
CA LEU A 41 43.20 -14.70 105.07
C LEU A 41 44.22 -14.33 106.16
N LEU A 42 44.65 -15.28 106.99
CA LEU A 42 45.67 -15.04 108.01
C LEU A 42 47.01 -14.63 107.39
N LEU A 43 47.44 -15.29 106.32
CA LEU A 43 48.68 -14.96 105.62
C LEU A 43 48.58 -13.63 104.88
N ALA A 44 47.44 -13.35 104.24
CA ALA A 44 47.26 -12.16 103.41
C ALA A 44 46.98 -10.88 104.23
N PHE A 45 46.25 -10.96 105.34
CA PHE A 45 45.69 -9.79 106.03
C PHE A 45 46.08 -9.64 107.51
N SER A 46 46.84 -10.56 108.10
CA SER A 46 47.36 -10.34 109.46
C SER A 46 48.36 -9.17 109.49
N ASP A 47 48.46 -8.45 110.60
CA ASP A 47 49.48 -7.40 110.82
C ASP A 47 50.78 -7.97 111.44
N GLU A 48 50.80 -9.27 111.80
CA GLU A 48 51.97 -9.88 112.42
C GLU A 48 53.16 -10.06 111.48
N LYS A 49 54.37 -10.20 112.02
CA LYS A 49 55.54 -10.57 111.18
C LYS A 49 55.31 -11.92 110.52
N ILE A 50 55.82 -12.09 109.29
CA ILE A 50 55.61 -13.30 108.47
C ILE A 50 56.01 -14.59 109.21
N GLU A 51 57.07 -14.54 110.02
CA GLU A 51 57.53 -15.67 110.84
C GLU A 51 56.47 -16.14 111.84
N ASN A 52 55.74 -15.20 112.45
CA ASN A 52 54.67 -15.52 113.40
C ASN A 52 53.43 -16.05 112.67
N ARG A 53 53.12 -15.54 111.47
CA ARG A 53 52.00 -16.04 110.66
C ARG A 53 52.21 -17.50 110.26
N ILE A 54 53.43 -17.85 109.83
CA ILE A 54 53.78 -19.23 109.47
C ILE A 54 53.71 -20.13 110.71
N LYS A 55 54.29 -19.72 111.84
CA LYS A 55 54.19 -20.47 113.11
C LYS A 55 52.74 -20.67 113.57
N ALA A 56 51.87 -19.67 113.37
CA ALA A 56 50.45 -19.80 113.69
C ALA A 56 49.78 -20.85 112.79
N VAL A 57 50.06 -20.87 111.49
CA VAL A 57 49.55 -21.93 110.61
C VAL A 57 50.09 -23.30 111.03
N ASP A 58 51.38 -23.44 111.31
CA ASP A 58 51.95 -24.72 111.71
C ASP A 58 51.42 -25.24 113.06
N LEU A 59 51.10 -24.34 114.00
CA LEU A 59 50.57 -24.69 115.32
C LEU A 59 49.10 -25.15 115.27
N TYR A 60 48.28 -24.49 114.45
CA TYR A 60 46.84 -24.77 114.38
C TYR A 60 46.46 -25.88 113.39
N TYR A 61 47.34 -26.21 112.45
CA TYR A 61 47.08 -27.20 111.41
C TYR A 61 47.98 -28.43 111.58
N SER A 62 47.42 -29.49 112.19
CA SER A 62 48.09 -30.80 112.22
C SER A 62 48.32 -31.30 110.78
N PRO A 63 49.51 -31.84 110.44
CA PRO A 63 49.87 -32.20 109.07
C PRO A 63 48.86 -33.12 108.38
N TRP A 64 48.31 -34.10 109.12
CA TRP A 64 47.36 -35.07 108.58
C TRP A 64 45.96 -34.50 108.35
N TYR A 65 45.45 -33.70 109.29
CA TYR A 65 44.14 -33.07 109.20
C TYR A 65 44.12 -32.03 108.07
N TRP A 66 45.22 -31.28 107.94
CA TRP A 66 45.39 -30.31 106.86
C TRP A 66 45.37 -30.97 105.49
N ILE A 67 46.16 -32.03 105.25
CA ILE A 67 46.19 -32.71 103.94
C ILE A 67 44.79 -33.20 103.52
N ILE A 68 44.05 -33.81 104.44
CA ILE A 68 42.73 -34.41 104.12
C ILE A 68 41.69 -33.32 103.79
N ILE A 69 41.63 -32.26 104.59
CA ILE A 69 40.60 -31.22 104.44
C ILE A 69 40.99 -30.17 103.40
N SER A 70 42.27 -29.82 103.33
CA SER A 70 42.76 -28.76 102.46
C SER A 70 43.02 -29.23 101.04
N ILE A 71 43.34 -30.51 100.82
CA ILE A 71 43.72 -31.01 99.49
C ILE A 71 42.72 -32.05 99.00
N ILE A 72 42.50 -33.14 99.77
CA ILE A 72 41.68 -34.26 99.31
C ILE A 72 40.20 -33.86 99.17
N THR A 73 39.66 -33.11 100.13
CA THR A 73 38.24 -32.71 100.12
C THR A 73 37.88 -31.81 98.92
N PRO A 74 38.65 -30.75 98.59
CA PRO A 74 38.42 -29.99 97.36
C PRO A 74 38.53 -30.81 96.07
N ILE A 75 39.45 -31.78 96.00
CA ILE A 75 39.55 -32.68 94.82
C ILE A 75 38.27 -33.51 94.69
N ALA A 76 37.81 -34.13 95.77
CA ALA A 76 36.61 -34.95 95.75
C ALA A 76 35.36 -34.13 95.34
N ILE A 77 35.21 -32.91 95.88
CA ILE A 77 34.09 -32.03 95.53
C ILE A 77 34.16 -31.58 94.08
N SER A 78 35.35 -31.24 93.57
CA SER A 78 35.54 -30.83 92.16
C SER A 78 35.14 -31.93 91.17
N LEU A 79 35.48 -33.19 91.49
CA LEU A 79 35.10 -34.36 90.70
C LEU A 79 33.59 -34.57 90.76
N VAL A 80 32.99 -34.60 91.96
CA VAL A 80 31.54 -34.78 92.12
C VAL A 80 30.78 -33.69 91.37
N TYR A 81 31.19 -32.42 91.50
CA TYR A 81 30.52 -31.31 90.84
C TYR A 81 30.60 -31.40 89.31
N THR A 82 31.77 -31.75 88.78
CA THR A 82 31.99 -31.85 87.33
C THR A 82 31.23 -33.02 86.70
N PHE A 83 31.04 -34.13 87.41
CA PHE A 83 30.30 -35.29 86.89
C PHE A 83 28.79 -35.22 87.16
N LEU A 84 28.36 -34.71 88.31
CA LEU A 84 26.95 -34.76 88.72
C LEU A 84 26.09 -33.76 87.93
N ILE A 85 26.64 -32.59 87.59
CA ILE A 85 25.89 -31.54 86.88
C ILE A 85 25.49 -31.97 85.45
N PRO A 86 26.40 -32.45 84.59
CA PRO A 86 26.03 -32.90 83.25
C PRO A 86 24.97 -34.01 83.26
N ILE A 87 25.08 -34.95 84.21
CA ILE A 87 24.10 -36.05 84.35
C ILE A 87 22.72 -35.49 84.73
N SER A 88 22.67 -34.52 85.65
CA SER A 88 21.41 -33.88 86.04
C SER A 88 20.75 -33.11 84.87
N MET A 89 21.54 -32.45 84.02
CA MET A 89 21.02 -31.74 82.85
C MET A 89 20.41 -32.70 81.83
N VAL A 90 21.08 -33.82 81.53
CA VAL A 90 20.56 -34.83 80.60
C VAL A 90 19.23 -35.40 81.10
N TRP A 91 19.12 -35.66 82.41
CA TRP A 91 17.88 -36.17 83.00
C TRP A 91 16.71 -35.20 82.89
N ILE A 92 16.98 -33.90 83.11
CA ILE A 92 15.99 -32.84 82.94
C ILE A 92 15.54 -32.75 81.48
N ASP A 93 16.47 -32.78 80.52
CA ASP A 93 16.14 -32.69 79.10
C ASP A 93 15.29 -33.86 78.60
N GLN A 94 15.54 -35.08 79.06
CA GLN A 94 14.73 -36.26 78.75
C GLN A 94 13.28 -36.12 79.26
N LYS A 95 13.08 -35.50 80.43
CA LYS A 95 11.72 -35.24 80.95
C LYS A 95 10.97 -34.16 80.18
N LEU A 96 11.67 -33.24 79.52
CA LEU A 96 11.11 -32.12 78.77
C LEU A 96 10.83 -32.44 77.29
N GLU A 97 11.40 -33.52 76.76
CA GLU A 97 11.24 -34.00 75.38
C GLU A 97 9.78 -34.12 74.89
N PRO A 98 8.83 -34.75 75.62
CA PRO A 98 7.44 -34.89 75.14
C PRO A 98 6.71 -33.54 75.00
N THR A 99 7.11 -32.53 75.78
CA THR A 99 6.56 -31.17 75.68
C THR A 99 7.11 -30.45 74.44
N LYS A 100 8.40 -30.65 74.13
CA LYS A 100 9.04 -30.13 72.91
C LYS A 100 8.36 -30.71 71.66
N GLU A 101 8.08 -32.01 71.63
CA GLU A 101 7.38 -32.64 70.50
C GLU A 101 5.96 -32.10 70.27
N LYS A 102 5.17 -31.96 71.34
CA LYS A 102 3.79 -31.43 71.24
C LYS A 102 3.78 -30.00 70.67
N ARG A 103 4.75 -29.18 71.07
CA ARG A 103 4.93 -27.82 70.54
C ARG A 103 5.25 -27.84 69.05
N ILE A 104 6.18 -28.70 68.63
CA ILE A 104 6.58 -28.85 67.22
C ILE A 104 5.39 -29.31 66.37
N LYS A 105 4.67 -30.36 66.80
CA LYS A 105 3.48 -30.87 66.09
C LYS A 105 2.41 -29.78 65.91
N ARG A 106 2.17 -28.93 66.92
CA ARG A 106 1.22 -27.81 66.83
C ARG A 106 1.65 -26.77 65.77
N ILE A 107 2.93 -26.44 65.70
CA ILE A 107 3.47 -25.49 64.71
C ILE A 107 3.27 -26.03 63.29
N TYR A 108 3.62 -27.30 63.05
CA TYR A 108 3.44 -27.91 61.73
C TYR A 108 1.98 -28.03 61.32
N LYS A 109 1.08 -28.39 62.25
CA LYS A 109 -0.36 -28.42 61.98
C LYS A 109 -0.91 -27.04 61.61
N SER A 110 -0.47 -26.00 62.30
CA SER A 110 -0.85 -24.61 61.97
C SER A 110 -0.32 -24.18 60.61
N LYS A 111 0.95 -24.49 60.29
CA LYS A 111 1.52 -24.20 58.97
C LYS A 111 0.78 -24.94 57.86
N GLN A 112 0.43 -26.22 58.07
CA GLN A 112 -0.31 -27.02 57.11
C GLN A 112 -1.67 -26.39 56.79
N PHE A 113 -2.43 -25.99 57.81
CA PHE A 113 -3.72 -25.31 57.63
C PHE A 113 -3.58 -24.04 56.78
N VAL A 114 -2.60 -23.18 57.09
CA VAL A 114 -2.33 -21.96 56.31
C VAL A 114 -1.95 -22.29 54.86
N THR A 115 -1.14 -23.31 54.63
CA THR A 115 -0.78 -23.73 53.27
C THR A 115 -2.00 -24.23 52.49
N THR A 116 -2.86 -25.03 53.11
CA THR A 116 -4.11 -25.51 52.48
C THR A 116 -5.03 -24.36 52.10
N GLU A 117 -5.24 -23.40 53.00
CA GLU A 117 -6.05 -22.21 52.70
C GLU A 117 -5.47 -21.40 51.54
N LYS A 118 -4.14 -21.25 51.47
CA LYS A 118 -3.48 -20.58 50.34
C LYS A 118 -3.70 -21.30 49.00
N ILE A 119 -3.66 -22.63 48.99
CA ILE A 119 -3.93 -23.43 47.78
C ILE A 119 -5.38 -23.23 47.34
N ILE A 120 -6.33 -23.27 48.28
CA ILE A 120 -7.75 -23.06 48.00
C ILE A 120 -7.98 -21.64 47.45
N LEU A 121 -7.35 -20.63 48.04
CA LEU A 121 -7.44 -19.25 47.58
C LEU A 121 -6.87 -19.09 46.17
N ALA A 122 -5.69 -19.65 45.89
CA ALA A 122 -5.08 -19.60 44.56
C ALA A 122 -5.93 -20.31 43.49
N ALA A 123 -6.58 -21.43 43.83
CA ALA A 123 -7.51 -22.11 42.93
C ALA A 123 -8.73 -21.22 42.61
N LYS A 124 -9.31 -20.57 43.62
CA LYS A 124 -10.42 -19.63 43.42
C LYS A 124 -10.04 -18.41 42.59
N GLU A 125 -8.84 -17.86 42.78
CA GLU A 125 -8.34 -16.76 41.96
C GLU A 125 -8.14 -17.16 40.50
N LEU A 126 -7.66 -18.39 40.25
CA LEU A 126 -7.55 -18.94 38.91
C LEU A 126 -8.93 -19.09 38.25
N ASP A 127 -9.91 -19.63 38.97
CA ASP A 127 -11.28 -19.78 38.47
C ASP A 127 -11.91 -18.42 38.16
N LEU A 128 -11.72 -17.44 39.03
CA LEU A 128 -12.19 -16.06 38.81
C LEU A 128 -11.54 -15.44 37.57
N LYS A 129 -10.21 -15.58 37.43
CA LYS A 129 -9.48 -15.07 36.26
C LYS A 129 -9.92 -15.75 34.96
N ASN A 130 -10.22 -17.04 35.00
CA ASN A 130 -10.77 -17.77 33.85
C ASN A 130 -12.18 -17.28 33.50
N ALA A 131 -13.03 -17.02 34.49
CA ALA A 131 -14.35 -16.43 34.28
C ALA A 131 -14.26 -15.01 33.68
N GLU A 132 -13.35 -14.17 34.19
CA GLU A 132 -13.07 -12.84 33.63
C GLU A 132 -12.52 -12.91 32.21
N SER A 133 -11.57 -13.82 31.97
CA SER A 133 -10.99 -14.03 30.64
C SER A 133 -12.02 -14.56 29.65
N GLY A 134 -12.92 -15.44 30.09
CA GLY A 134 -14.05 -15.91 29.28
C GLY A 134 -15.00 -14.79 28.89
N ASN A 135 -15.29 -13.86 29.82
CA ASN A 135 -16.07 -12.66 29.51
C ASN A 135 -15.34 -11.73 28.53
N LYS A 136 -14.01 -11.58 28.68
CA LYS A 136 -13.21 -10.80 27.74
C LYS A 136 -13.20 -11.42 26.34
N GLN A 137 -12.96 -12.73 26.23
CA GLN A 137 -13.04 -13.45 24.95
C GLN A 137 -14.42 -13.31 24.31
N LYS A 138 -15.49 -13.41 25.11
CA LYS A 138 -16.85 -13.19 24.63
C LYS A 138 -17.04 -11.77 24.09
N GLN A 139 -16.50 -10.76 24.77
CA GLN A 139 -16.54 -9.38 24.30
C GLN A 139 -15.73 -9.19 23.00
N ASP A 140 -14.56 -9.80 22.92
CA ASP A 140 -13.72 -9.75 21.70
C ASP A 140 -14.45 -10.40 20.52
N PHE A 141 -15.12 -11.55 20.72
CA PHE A 141 -15.96 -12.18 19.70
C PHE A 141 -17.18 -11.33 19.32
N LEU A 142 -17.82 -10.65 20.27
CA LEU A 142 -18.94 -9.74 19.97
C LEU A 142 -18.48 -8.56 19.11
N ASN A 143 -17.32 -7.97 19.43
CA ASN A 143 -16.74 -6.89 18.64
C ASN A 143 -16.37 -7.38 17.23
N GLU A 144 -15.84 -8.60 17.09
CA GLU A 144 -15.54 -9.20 15.79
C GLU A 144 -16.82 -9.42 14.96
N ILE A 145 -17.87 -9.97 15.56
CA ILE A 145 -19.18 -10.14 14.91
C ILE A 145 -19.75 -8.80 14.42
N GLU A 146 -19.64 -7.75 15.24
CA GLU A 146 -20.09 -6.41 14.87
C GLU A 146 -19.30 -5.86 13.68
N SER A 147 -17.97 -5.99 13.70
CA SER A 147 -17.11 -5.56 12.58
C SER A 147 -17.37 -6.33 11.28
N LEU A 148 -17.65 -7.63 11.38
CA LEU A 148 -17.99 -8.47 10.24
C LEU A 148 -19.35 -8.08 9.66
N LYS A 149 -20.32 -7.77 10.51
CA LYS A 149 -21.64 -7.30 10.10
C LYS A 149 -21.57 -5.95 9.37
N GLU A 150 -20.75 -5.03 9.87
CA GLU A 150 -20.50 -3.76 9.21
C GLU A 150 -19.85 -3.97 7.84
N THR A 151 -18.84 -4.86 7.76
CA THR A 151 -18.17 -5.20 6.50
C THR A 151 -19.13 -5.80 5.49
N ILE A 152 -20.03 -6.70 5.91
CA ILE A 152 -21.07 -7.27 5.03
C ILE A 152 -21.98 -6.17 4.51
N THR A 153 -22.42 -5.26 5.38
CA THR A 153 -23.30 -4.14 5.00
C THR A 153 -22.63 -3.23 3.97
N GLN A 154 -21.37 -2.87 4.18
CA GLN A 154 -20.58 -2.07 3.22
C GLN A 154 -20.40 -2.79 1.88
N ARG A 155 -20.19 -4.12 1.91
CA ARG A 155 -20.07 -4.91 0.68
C ARG A 155 -21.38 -5.01 -0.07
N ASP A 156 -22.50 -5.17 0.61
CA ASP A 156 -23.83 -5.18 -0.02
C ASP A 156 -24.15 -3.83 -0.66
N GLU A 157 -23.83 -2.72 0.00
CA GLU A 157 -23.94 -1.37 -0.57
C GLU A 157 -23.07 -1.23 -1.83
N THR A 158 -21.82 -1.69 -1.77
CA THR A 158 -20.90 -1.64 -2.91
C THR A 158 -21.39 -2.51 -4.07
N LEU A 159 -21.91 -3.71 -3.79
CA LEU A 159 -22.49 -4.59 -4.80
C LEU A 159 -23.69 -3.96 -5.49
N ASN A 160 -24.56 -3.31 -4.71
CA ASN A 160 -25.71 -2.58 -5.26
C ASN A 160 -25.26 -1.43 -6.16
N GLN A 161 -24.25 -0.66 -5.75
CA GLN A 161 -23.70 0.42 -6.58
C GLN A 161 -23.08 -0.10 -7.88
N VAL A 162 -22.30 -1.18 -7.82
CA VAL A 162 -21.71 -1.82 -9.01
C VAL A 162 -22.78 -2.39 -9.92
N SER A 163 -23.82 -3.00 -9.37
CA SER A 163 -24.95 -3.51 -10.15
C SER A 163 -25.68 -2.38 -10.88
N LEU A 164 -25.95 -1.25 -10.21
CA LEU A 164 -26.54 -0.07 -10.83
C LEU A 164 -25.65 0.52 -11.92
N ALA A 165 -24.34 0.62 -11.68
CA ALA A 165 -23.38 1.12 -12.66
C ALA A 165 -23.29 0.22 -13.90
N ASN A 166 -23.30 -1.11 -13.71
CA ASN A 166 -23.31 -2.09 -14.79
C ASN A 166 -24.59 -1.97 -15.62
N ASN A 167 -25.77 -1.91 -14.98
CA ASN A 167 -27.05 -1.74 -15.68
C ASN A 167 -27.06 -0.46 -16.52
N ASN A 168 -26.61 0.67 -15.96
CA ASN A 168 -26.50 1.92 -16.70
C ASN A 168 -25.53 1.82 -17.88
N THR A 169 -24.41 1.12 -17.72
CA THR A 169 -23.43 0.90 -18.79
C THR A 169 -24.01 0.02 -19.89
N THR A 170 -24.71 -1.05 -19.54
CA THR A 170 -25.41 -1.93 -20.49
C THR A 170 -26.47 -1.15 -21.27
N ASP A 171 -27.24 -0.29 -20.60
CA ASP A 171 -28.23 0.58 -21.26
C ASP A 171 -27.59 1.57 -22.22
N GLN A 172 -26.46 2.18 -21.85
CA GLN A 172 -25.70 3.05 -22.74
C GLN A 172 -25.14 2.30 -23.95
N LEU A 173 -24.59 1.11 -23.73
CA LEU A 173 -24.08 0.26 -24.82
C LEU A 173 -25.21 -0.14 -25.77
N ASN A 174 -26.38 -0.51 -25.25
CA ASN A 174 -27.54 -0.84 -26.08
C ASN A 174 -28.03 0.37 -26.89
N LYS A 175 -28.06 1.57 -26.31
CA LYS A 175 -28.39 2.80 -27.03
C LYS A 175 -27.38 3.10 -28.13
N ASN A 176 -26.09 2.97 -27.84
CA ASN A 176 -25.02 3.19 -28.82
C ASN A 176 -25.08 2.15 -29.94
N LEU A 177 -25.31 0.88 -29.61
CA LEU A 177 -25.45 -0.21 -30.57
C LEU A 177 -26.62 0.03 -31.53
N ASN A 178 -27.76 0.47 -31.00
CA ASN A 178 -28.91 0.86 -31.81
C ASN A 178 -28.58 2.04 -32.73
N ALA A 179 -27.90 3.07 -32.23
CA ALA A 179 -27.48 4.21 -33.04
C ALA A 179 -26.50 3.79 -34.16
N THR A 180 -25.52 2.95 -33.86
CA THR A 180 -24.60 2.42 -34.89
C THR A 180 -25.31 1.58 -35.93
N ASN A 181 -26.30 0.77 -35.53
CA ASN A 181 -27.09 -0.01 -36.48
C ASN A 181 -27.93 0.88 -37.41
N THR A 182 -28.52 1.96 -36.88
CA THR A 182 -29.23 2.94 -37.72
C THR A 182 -28.30 3.65 -38.69
N LEU A 183 -27.10 4.04 -38.24
CA LEU A 183 -26.10 4.70 -39.08
C LEU A 183 -25.60 3.75 -40.19
N LEU A 184 -25.38 2.48 -39.85
CA LEU A 184 -24.94 1.47 -40.82
C LEU A 184 -26.01 1.20 -41.89
N ALA A 185 -27.30 1.19 -41.51
CA ALA A 185 -28.39 1.10 -42.46
C ALA A 185 -28.44 2.32 -43.41
N ASP A 186 -28.26 3.53 -42.87
CA ASP A 186 -28.19 4.75 -43.67
C ASP A 186 -26.99 4.78 -44.61
N MET A 187 -25.82 4.30 -44.16
CA MET A 187 -24.62 4.19 -45.00
C MET A 187 -24.84 3.23 -46.16
N LYS A 188 -25.42 2.05 -45.91
CA LYS A 188 -25.74 1.09 -46.98
C LYS A 188 -26.68 1.68 -48.01
N ARG A 189 -27.73 2.40 -47.58
CA ARG A 189 -28.64 3.08 -48.50
C ARG A 189 -27.92 4.11 -49.38
N ARG A 190 -27.01 4.90 -48.80
CA ARG A 190 -26.22 5.88 -49.56
C ARG A 190 -25.24 5.22 -50.52
N GLU A 191 -24.68 4.08 -50.15
CA GLU A 191 -23.80 3.28 -51.02
C GLU A 191 -24.59 2.77 -52.24
N GLU A 192 -25.77 2.20 -52.03
CA GLU A 192 -26.68 1.78 -53.10
C GLU A 192 -27.08 2.95 -54.01
N GLU A 193 -27.44 4.11 -53.43
CA GLU A 193 -27.72 5.33 -54.20
C GLU A 193 -26.50 5.78 -55.03
N SER A 194 -25.29 5.68 -54.48
CA SER A 194 -24.06 6.06 -55.18
C SER A 194 -23.73 5.12 -56.34
N ILE A 195 -23.95 3.81 -56.18
CA ILE A 195 -23.77 2.82 -57.23
C ILE A 195 -24.68 3.13 -58.43
N LEU A 196 -25.95 3.45 -58.19
CA LEU A 196 -26.90 3.83 -59.25
C LEU A 196 -26.44 5.08 -60.02
N VAL A 197 -25.88 6.07 -59.33
CA VAL A 197 -25.33 7.27 -59.99
C VAL A 197 -24.10 6.92 -60.84
N ILE A 198 -23.21 6.04 -60.35
CA ILE A 198 -22.03 5.60 -61.09
C ILE A 198 -22.44 4.86 -62.37
N GLU A 199 -23.37 3.90 -62.29
CA GLU A 199 -23.88 3.18 -63.46
C GLU A 199 -24.49 4.15 -64.50
N GLY A 200 -25.26 5.14 -64.04
CA GLY A 200 -25.80 6.18 -64.92
C GLY A 200 -24.72 7.01 -65.63
N LEU A 201 -23.64 7.35 -64.92
CA LEU A 201 -22.50 8.07 -65.48
C LEU A 201 -21.70 7.21 -66.46
N GLU A 202 -21.47 5.94 -66.15
CA GLU A 202 -20.75 5.02 -67.04
C GLU A 202 -21.48 4.86 -68.37
N ASN A 203 -22.81 4.71 -68.34
CA ASN A 203 -23.62 4.66 -69.55
C ASN A 203 -23.49 5.94 -70.38
N ALA A 204 -23.64 7.12 -69.76
CA ALA A 204 -23.49 8.41 -70.45
C ALA A 204 -22.06 8.63 -71.01
N LEU A 205 -21.03 8.17 -70.30
CA LEU A 205 -19.64 8.29 -70.72
C LEU A 205 -19.33 7.34 -71.89
N THR A 206 -19.95 6.16 -71.91
CA THR A 206 -19.83 5.19 -73.00
C THR A 206 -20.48 5.73 -74.29
N GLU A 207 -21.65 6.35 -74.16
CA GLU A 207 -22.29 7.08 -75.26
C GLU A 207 -21.39 8.22 -75.77
N SER A 208 -20.81 9.03 -74.88
CA SER A 208 -19.92 10.13 -75.27
C SER A 208 -18.59 9.68 -75.89
N ARG A 209 -18.01 8.55 -75.48
CA ARG A 209 -16.75 8.01 -76.02
C ARG A 209 -16.86 7.56 -77.48
N SER A 210 -18.06 7.18 -77.93
CA SER A 210 -18.29 6.76 -79.32
C SER A 210 -18.12 7.89 -80.34
N ASN A 211 -17.96 9.15 -79.89
CA ASN A 211 -17.90 10.33 -80.74
C ASN A 211 -16.58 11.10 -80.54
N THR A 212 -15.48 10.61 -81.13
CA THR A 212 -14.11 11.16 -80.97
C THR A 212 -14.00 12.65 -81.35
N TYR A 213 -14.89 13.13 -82.22
CA TYR A 213 -14.99 14.54 -82.59
C TYR A 213 -15.50 15.40 -81.42
N PHE A 214 -16.49 14.88 -80.69
CA PHE A 214 -17.14 15.56 -79.56
C PHE A 214 -16.20 15.75 -78.37
N ALA A 215 -15.35 14.78 -78.07
CA ALA A 215 -14.37 14.88 -76.98
C ALA A 215 -13.33 16.01 -77.21
N LYS A 216 -12.89 16.19 -78.47
CA LYS A 216 -11.99 17.28 -78.85
C LYS A 216 -12.66 18.64 -78.72
N GLU A 217 -13.94 18.71 -79.03
CA GLU A 217 -14.75 19.93 -78.94
C GLU A 217 -15.02 20.33 -77.48
N ILE A 218 -15.28 19.35 -76.59
CA ILE A 218 -15.38 19.57 -75.14
C ILE A 218 -14.07 20.15 -74.58
N SER A 219 -12.92 19.53 -74.88
CA SER A 219 -11.61 19.96 -74.38
C SER A 219 -11.28 21.39 -74.82
N ASN A 220 -11.47 21.69 -76.10
CA ASN A 220 -11.26 23.05 -76.63
C ASN A 220 -12.20 24.08 -75.97
N THR A 221 -13.42 23.68 -75.65
CA THR A 221 -14.41 24.57 -75.04
C THR A 221 -14.11 24.84 -73.57
N LEU A 222 -13.71 23.82 -72.80
CA LEU A 222 -13.26 23.96 -71.42
C LEU A 222 -12.00 24.84 -71.33
N ALA A 223 -11.05 24.70 -72.25
CA ALA A 223 -9.84 25.53 -72.28
C ALA A 223 -10.14 27.03 -72.52
N LYS A 224 -11.24 27.34 -73.23
CA LYS A 224 -11.69 28.71 -73.51
C LYS A 224 -12.62 29.28 -72.43
N LEU A 225 -13.12 28.43 -71.53
CA LEU A 225 -14.04 28.82 -70.46
C LEU A 225 -13.24 29.11 -69.18
N ASP A 226 -13.00 30.39 -68.91
CA ASP A 226 -12.35 30.80 -67.66
C ASP A 226 -13.22 30.49 -66.42
N ALA A 227 -12.59 30.50 -65.24
CA ALA A 227 -13.24 30.13 -63.98
C ALA A 227 -14.46 30.99 -63.62
N PHE A 228 -14.49 32.26 -64.03
CA PHE A 228 -15.61 33.16 -63.78
C PHE A 228 -16.84 32.73 -64.59
N PHE A 229 -16.65 32.45 -65.88
CA PHE A 229 -17.74 31.99 -66.74
C PHE A 229 -18.14 30.54 -66.45
N ALA A 230 -17.21 29.67 -66.06
CA ALA A 230 -17.52 28.31 -65.62
C ALA A 230 -18.45 28.31 -64.40
N LYS A 231 -18.17 29.14 -63.39
CA LYS A 231 -19.05 29.28 -62.21
C LYS A 231 -20.44 29.77 -62.60
N LYS A 232 -20.52 30.81 -63.42
CA LYS A 232 -21.80 31.32 -63.94
C LYS A 232 -22.57 30.29 -64.76
N PHE A 233 -21.87 29.43 -65.49
CA PHE A 233 -22.47 28.38 -66.30
C PHE A 233 -23.09 27.28 -65.42
N ILE A 234 -22.41 26.89 -64.33
CA ILE A 234 -22.95 25.94 -63.33
C ILE A 234 -24.18 26.52 -62.61
N ASP A 235 -24.26 27.84 -62.46
CA ASP A 235 -25.39 28.52 -61.80
C ASP A 235 -26.65 28.62 -62.68
N LEU A 236 -26.60 28.14 -63.93
CA LEU A 236 -27.77 28.05 -64.81
C LEU A 236 -28.74 26.97 -64.29
N LYS A 237 -30.03 27.31 -64.26
CA LYS A 237 -31.10 26.38 -63.92
C LYS A 237 -31.94 26.12 -65.16
N GLU A 238 -32.20 24.84 -65.42
CA GLU A 238 -33.11 24.41 -66.47
C GLU A 238 -34.55 24.33 -65.90
N GLU A 239 -35.48 25.06 -66.52
CA GLU A 239 -36.90 24.99 -66.20
C GLU A 239 -37.63 23.90 -67.01
N LYS A 240 -38.86 23.56 -66.61
CA LYS A 240 -39.74 22.65 -67.35
C LYS A 240 -39.88 23.14 -68.80
N GLY A 241 -39.35 22.35 -69.75
CA GLY A 241 -39.33 22.69 -71.17
C GLY A 241 -37.96 23.08 -71.74
N GLY A 242 -36.86 22.88 -70.98
CA GLY A 242 -35.48 23.03 -71.48
C GLY A 242 -34.98 24.47 -71.55
N ARG A 243 -35.71 25.41 -70.92
CA ARG A 243 -35.34 26.83 -70.89
C ARG A 243 -34.33 27.10 -69.77
N LEU A 244 -33.27 27.82 -70.07
CA LEU A 244 -32.21 28.17 -69.12
C LEU A 244 -32.45 29.54 -68.48
N LEU A 245 -32.46 29.57 -67.15
CA LEU A 245 -32.52 30.79 -66.36
C LEU A 245 -31.29 30.92 -65.46
N PHE A 246 -30.71 32.12 -65.42
CA PHE A 246 -29.78 32.46 -64.34
C PHE A 246 -30.54 32.70 -63.04
N GLY A 247 -30.00 32.17 -61.93
CA GLY A 247 -30.50 32.47 -60.59
C GLY A 247 -30.34 33.93 -60.14
N THR A 248 -29.53 34.73 -60.84
CA THR A 248 -29.32 36.17 -60.55
C THR A 248 -29.43 37.01 -61.83
N THR A 249 -29.92 38.25 -61.72
CA THR A 249 -30.27 39.12 -62.87
C THR A 249 -29.12 40.00 -63.39
N ALA A 250 -27.99 40.09 -62.69
CA ALA A 250 -26.87 40.95 -63.08
C ALA A 250 -25.98 40.29 -64.16
N ASN A 251 -25.77 40.97 -65.29
CA ASN A 251 -24.96 40.52 -66.45
C ASN A 251 -25.45 39.25 -67.18
N ARG A 252 -26.77 39.06 -67.27
CA ARG A 252 -27.40 37.93 -67.99
C ARG A 252 -27.03 37.88 -69.48
N LYS A 253 -26.99 39.03 -70.16
CA LYS A 253 -26.85 39.11 -71.63
C LYS A 253 -25.43 38.79 -72.10
N ASP A 254 -24.42 39.36 -71.45
CA ASP A 254 -23.01 39.17 -71.83
C ASP A 254 -22.53 37.73 -71.60
N SER A 255 -23.04 37.08 -70.54
CA SER A 255 -22.71 35.68 -70.26
C SER A 255 -23.36 34.74 -71.27
N PHE A 256 -24.61 34.97 -71.68
CA PHE A 256 -25.24 34.15 -72.73
C PHE A 256 -24.58 34.34 -74.10
N HIS A 257 -24.15 35.56 -74.46
CA HIS A 257 -23.39 35.76 -75.70
C HIS A 257 -22.10 34.93 -75.71
N LYS A 258 -21.32 34.96 -74.63
CA LYS A 258 -20.10 34.15 -74.54
C LYS A 258 -20.40 32.64 -74.56
N PHE A 259 -21.47 32.19 -73.90
CA PHE A 259 -21.88 30.78 -73.96
C PHE A 259 -22.33 30.36 -75.36
N GLN A 260 -23.00 31.25 -76.09
CA GLN A 260 -23.43 31.02 -77.47
C GLN A 260 -22.23 30.98 -78.42
N ASP A 261 -21.25 31.88 -78.25
CA ASP A 261 -20.00 31.88 -79.03
C ASP A 261 -19.19 30.59 -78.84
N LEU A 262 -19.29 29.99 -77.66
CA LEU A 262 -18.71 28.69 -77.33
C LEU A 262 -19.62 27.50 -77.70
N MET A 263 -20.74 27.74 -78.38
CA MET A 263 -21.74 26.73 -78.74
C MET A 263 -22.26 25.92 -77.56
N LEU A 264 -22.25 26.48 -76.34
CA LEU A 264 -22.75 25.84 -75.12
C LEU A 264 -24.26 26.04 -74.94
N VAL A 265 -24.83 27.07 -75.55
CA VAL A 265 -26.26 27.34 -75.52
C VAL A 265 -26.72 27.80 -76.90
N GLU A 266 -27.96 27.50 -77.24
CA GLU A 266 -28.61 28.01 -78.44
C GLU A 266 -29.86 28.81 -78.08
N ARG A 267 -30.10 29.87 -78.85
CA ARG A 267 -31.21 30.78 -78.64
C ARG A 267 -32.47 30.24 -79.31
N ILE A 268 -33.54 30.06 -78.53
CA ILE A 268 -34.85 29.57 -79.01
C ILE A 268 -35.86 30.72 -79.12
N GLY A 269 -35.67 31.81 -78.36
CA GLY A 269 -36.59 32.94 -78.31
C GLY A 269 -35.90 34.26 -77.98
N VAL A 270 -36.68 35.33 -77.79
CA VAL A 270 -36.14 36.69 -77.59
C VAL A 270 -35.21 36.75 -76.37
N ASP A 271 -35.47 35.96 -75.33
CA ASP A 271 -34.58 35.79 -74.16
C ASP A 271 -34.55 34.33 -73.65
N ASP A 272 -34.91 33.38 -74.52
CA ASP A 272 -34.96 31.95 -74.18
C ASP A 272 -33.76 31.22 -74.80
N TYR A 273 -33.05 30.47 -73.96
CA TYR A 273 -31.89 29.66 -74.35
C TYR A 273 -32.10 28.21 -73.89
N LYS A 274 -31.59 27.24 -74.65
CA LYS A 274 -31.42 25.84 -74.20
C LYS A 274 -29.95 25.44 -74.28
N PHE A 275 -29.58 24.40 -73.53
CA PHE A 275 -28.28 23.77 -73.73
C PHE A 275 -28.25 23.11 -75.11
N THR A 276 -27.12 23.27 -75.79
CA THR A 276 -26.74 22.36 -76.88
C THR A 276 -26.26 21.04 -76.27
N ASP A 277 -26.07 19.99 -77.08
CA ASP A 277 -25.52 18.72 -76.60
C ASP A 277 -24.12 18.89 -75.97
N LEU A 278 -23.30 19.78 -76.55
CA LEU A 278 -22.00 20.19 -76.01
C LEU A 278 -22.18 20.93 -74.68
N GLY A 279 -23.15 21.85 -74.62
CA GLY A 279 -23.51 22.62 -73.44
C GLY A 279 -23.90 21.77 -72.25
N SER A 280 -24.81 20.82 -72.46
CA SER A 280 -25.30 19.92 -71.42
C SER A 280 -24.17 19.03 -70.88
N THR A 281 -23.29 18.56 -71.77
CA THR A 281 -22.14 17.74 -71.39
C THR A 281 -21.12 18.54 -70.57
N VAL A 282 -20.74 19.74 -71.04
CA VAL A 282 -19.85 20.64 -70.30
C VAL A 282 -20.45 21.05 -68.96
N TYR A 283 -21.76 21.31 -68.91
CA TYR A 283 -22.47 21.65 -67.67
C TYR A 283 -22.42 20.51 -66.66
N ASN A 284 -22.66 19.26 -67.10
CA ASN A 284 -22.62 18.08 -66.24
C ASN A 284 -21.20 17.82 -65.71
N ILE A 285 -20.17 17.97 -66.54
CA ILE A 285 -18.75 17.84 -66.12
C ILE A 285 -18.41 18.87 -65.04
N LEU A 286 -18.75 20.14 -65.27
CA LEU A 286 -18.46 21.23 -64.33
C LEU A 286 -19.26 21.10 -63.03
N ARG A 287 -20.51 20.65 -63.11
CA ARG A 287 -21.36 20.38 -61.95
C ARG A 287 -20.84 19.21 -61.13
N LEU A 288 -20.38 18.13 -61.78
CA LEU A 288 -19.76 16.98 -61.12
C LEU A 288 -18.47 17.40 -60.42
N HIS A 289 -17.61 18.19 -61.08
CA HIS A 289 -16.40 18.73 -60.47
C HIS A 289 -16.71 19.58 -59.23
N ASN A 290 -17.73 20.46 -59.30
CA ASN A 290 -18.18 21.25 -58.16
C ASN A 290 -18.78 20.39 -57.03
N ALA A 291 -19.51 19.33 -57.37
CA ALA A 291 -20.07 18.39 -56.38
C ALA A 291 -18.97 17.59 -55.67
N LEU A 292 -17.94 17.13 -56.39
CA LEU A 292 -16.78 16.44 -55.85
C LEU A 292 -15.91 17.36 -54.98
N THR A 293 -15.79 18.63 -55.37
CA THR A 293 -15.06 19.64 -54.58
C THR A 293 -15.85 19.99 -53.31
N LYS A 294 -17.17 20.11 -53.39
CA LYS A 294 -18.01 20.32 -52.21
C LYS A 294 -18.07 19.10 -51.29
N SER A 295 -18.05 17.88 -51.82
CA SER A 295 -18.05 16.66 -51.01
C SER A 295 -16.72 16.48 -50.29
N SER A 296 -15.59 16.85 -50.89
CA SER A 296 -14.29 16.88 -50.22
C SER A 296 -14.23 17.95 -49.13
N GLU A 297 -14.78 19.14 -49.36
CA GLU A 297 -14.92 20.20 -48.35
C GLU A 297 -15.86 19.76 -47.21
N LEU A 298 -17.01 19.16 -47.51
CA LEU A 298 -17.97 18.68 -46.52
C LEU A 298 -17.39 17.52 -45.68
N ASN A 299 -16.65 16.60 -46.31
CA ASN A 299 -15.93 15.55 -45.62
C ASN A 299 -14.81 16.11 -44.74
N SER A 300 -14.15 17.20 -45.16
CA SER A 300 -13.15 17.88 -44.33
C SER A 300 -13.76 18.55 -43.10
N ASP A 301 -14.96 19.14 -43.20
CA ASP A 301 -15.63 19.77 -42.07
C ASP A 301 -16.31 18.75 -41.14
N LEU A 302 -16.86 17.66 -41.69
CA LEU A 302 -17.38 16.52 -40.93
C LEU A 302 -16.26 15.79 -40.18
N LEU A 303 -15.11 15.58 -40.84
CA LEU A 303 -13.91 15.04 -40.21
C LEU A 303 -13.36 16.02 -39.18
N GLY A 304 -13.35 17.33 -39.47
CA GLY A 304 -12.98 18.38 -38.50
C GLY A 304 -13.90 18.42 -37.28
N LYS A 305 -15.20 18.15 -37.45
CA LYS A 305 -16.16 18.03 -36.33
C LYS A 305 -15.92 16.75 -35.52
N HIS A 306 -15.74 15.60 -36.15
CA HIS A 306 -15.42 14.35 -35.46
C HIS A 306 -14.07 14.42 -34.74
N ILE A 307 -13.05 15.03 -35.36
CA ILE A 307 -11.75 15.28 -34.72
C ILE A 307 -11.93 16.20 -33.50
N ARG A 308 -12.72 17.29 -33.61
CA ARG A 308 -13.01 18.20 -32.48
C ARG A 308 -13.79 17.52 -31.35
N GLU A 309 -14.74 16.64 -31.64
CA GLU A 309 -15.47 15.87 -30.64
C GLU A 309 -14.60 14.80 -29.99
N ALA A 310 -13.81 14.05 -30.76
CA ALA A 310 -12.81 13.13 -30.24
C ALA A 310 -11.83 13.86 -29.31
N PHE A 311 -11.41 15.07 -29.67
CA PHE A 311 -10.53 15.91 -28.84
C PHE A 311 -11.18 16.38 -27.54
N LYS A 312 -12.50 16.63 -27.54
CA LYS A 312 -13.25 17.02 -26.34
C LYS A 312 -13.39 15.86 -25.33
N ASN A 313 -13.29 14.62 -25.78
CA ASN A 313 -13.43 13.43 -24.95
C ASN A 313 -12.09 12.95 -24.35
N LEU A 314 -10.96 13.50 -24.78
CA LEU A 314 -9.64 13.19 -24.21
C LEU A 314 -9.47 13.80 -22.82
N SER A 315 -8.75 13.10 -21.93
CA SER A 315 -8.38 13.64 -20.62
C SER A 315 -7.38 14.80 -20.76
N THR A 316 -7.27 15.65 -19.73
CA THR A 316 -6.37 16.83 -19.73
C THR A 316 -4.90 16.44 -19.97
N ASP A 317 -4.49 15.28 -19.46
CA ASP A 317 -3.14 14.73 -19.63
C ASP A 317 -2.91 14.25 -21.09
N GLN A 318 -3.90 13.57 -21.68
CA GLN A 318 -3.85 13.14 -23.08
C GLN A 318 -3.82 14.32 -24.05
N ARG A 319 -4.58 15.40 -23.79
CA ARG A 319 -4.53 16.63 -24.60
C ARG A 319 -3.17 17.32 -24.52
N SER A 320 -2.55 17.33 -23.34
CA SER A 320 -1.22 17.90 -23.12
C SER A 320 -0.14 17.10 -23.88
N LYS A 321 -0.20 15.77 -23.82
CA LYS A 321 0.71 14.88 -24.56
C LYS A 321 0.57 15.03 -26.07
N PHE A 322 -0.66 15.08 -26.59
CA PHE A 322 -0.92 15.32 -28.01
C PHE A 322 -0.41 16.69 -28.47
N LYS A 323 -0.62 17.75 -27.67
CA LYS A 323 -0.16 19.10 -28.00
C LYS A 323 1.37 19.18 -28.06
N ARG A 324 2.08 18.42 -27.22
CA ARG A 324 3.55 18.31 -27.26
C ARG A 324 4.03 17.59 -28.51
N MET A 325 3.41 16.47 -28.89
CA MET A 325 3.77 15.70 -30.10
C MET A 325 3.58 16.49 -31.39
N VAL A 326 2.49 17.25 -31.51
CA VAL A 326 2.24 18.09 -32.70
C VAL A 326 3.18 19.30 -32.77
N SER A 327 3.69 19.76 -31.62
CA SER A 327 4.56 20.94 -31.55
C SER A 327 6.05 20.61 -31.69
N SER A 328 6.47 19.37 -31.46
CA SER A 328 7.91 19.06 -31.37
C SER A 328 8.58 18.79 -32.71
N ASN A 329 7.88 18.37 -33.77
CA ASN A 329 8.48 18.05 -35.08
C ASN A 329 9.78 17.18 -34.96
N GLU A 330 9.90 16.39 -33.90
CA GLU A 330 11.10 15.59 -33.61
C GLU A 330 11.04 14.29 -34.41
N GLU A 331 12.10 14.02 -35.18
CA GLU A 331 12.34 12.72 -35.80
C GLU A 331 12.42 11.63 -34.72
N VAL A 332 11.49 10.68 -34.78
CA VAL A 332 11.45 9.55 -33.86
C VAL A 332 12.49 8.51 -34.29
N ASP A 333 13.43 8.22 -33.41
CA ASP A 333 14.43 7.15 -33.53
C ASP A 333 13.76 5.77 -33.64
N PRO A 334 13.87 5.07 -34.79
CA PRO A 334 13.20 3.79 -35.04
C PRO A 334 13.64 2.67 -34.09
N SER A 335 14.77 2.83 -33.40
CA SER A 335 15.33 1.80 -32.51
C SER A 335 14.67 1.71 -31.14
N LYS A 336 13.74 2.63 -30.82
CA LYS A 336 13.05 2.71 -29.50
C LYS A 336 11.55 2.39 -29.55
N VAL A 337 11.05 1.91 -30.69
CA VAL A 337 9.61 1.70 -30.93
C VAL A 337 9.22 0.26 -30.58
N THR A 338 8.28 0.08 -29.66
CA THR A 338 7.72 -1.24 -29.34
C THR A 338 6.54 -1.58 -30.27
N VAL A 339 6.19 -2.87 -30.40
CA VAL A 339 5.10 -3.33 -31.29
C VAL A 339 3.73 -2.71 -30.92
N ASN A 340 3.53 -2.33 -29.67
CA ASN A 340 2.34 -1.58 -29.25
C ASN A 340 2.35 -0.12 -29.73
N ASP A 341 3.52 0.50 -29.82
CA ASP A 341 3.67 1.85 -30.39
C ASP A 341 3.40 1.84 -31.90
N VAL A 342 3.74 0.76 -32.61
CA VAL A 342 3.51 0.61 -34.07
C VAL A 342 2.02 0.57 -34.43
N ASN A 343 1.18 -0.11 -33.63
CA ASN A 343 -0.26 -0.17 -33.88
C ASN A 343 -0.94 1.17 -33.58
N GLU A 344 -0.51 1.91 -32.56
CA GLU A 344 -0.98 3.26 -32.29
C GLU A 344 -0.49 4.27 -33.36
N PHE A 345 0.70 4.04 -33.93
CA PHE A 345 1.30 4.88 -34.99
C PHE A 345 0.63 4.69 -36.36
N ILE A 346 0.20 3.47 -36.70
CA ILE A 346 -0.48 3.16 -37.97
C ILE A 346 -1.91 3.72 -37.98
N ASP A 347 -2.63 3.61 -36.87
CA ASP A 347 -3.96 4.22 -36.72
C ASP A 347 -3.89 5.76 -36.73
N LEU A 348 -2.87 6.38 -36.12
CA LEU A 348 -2.73 7.83 -36.16
C LEU A 348 -2.31 8.36 -37.54
N LYS A 349 -1.39 7.72 -38.28
CA LYS A 349 -0.92 8.26 -39.58
C LYS A 349 -1.97 8.20 -40.68
N LEU A 350 -2.88 7.21 -40.65
CA LEU A 350 -4.05 7.16 -41.53
C LEU A 350 -5.09 8.26 -41.18
N ILE A 351 -5.19 8.63 -39.90
CA ILE A 351 -6.12 9.64 -39.40
C ILE A 351 -5.56 11.10 -39.50
N THR A 352 -4.24 11.31 -39.46
CA THR A 352 -3.63 12.64 -39.27
C THR A 352 -2.56 13.05 -40.31
N GLY A 353 -2.52 12.47 -41.51
CA GLY A 353 -1.67 12.99 -42.59
C GLY A 353 -1.89 14.50 -42.78
N SER A 354 -0.79 15.27 -42.82
CA SER A 354 -0.83 16.74 -42.90
C SER A 354 -1.66 17.22 -44.09
N HIS A 355 -2.17 18.46 -44.03
CA HIS A 355 -2.90 19.10 -45.13
C HIS A 355 -2.14 18.97 -46.47
N ASP A 356 -0.81 19.00 -46.44
CA ASP A 356 0.07 18.84 -47.59
C ASP A 356 0.20 17.38 -48.04
N THR A 357 0.21 16.40 -47.13
CA THR A 357 0.25 14.97 -47.47
C THR A 357 -1.08 14.49 -48.06
N ARG A 358 -2.21 15.00 -47.57
CA ARG A 358 -3.55 14.73 -48.12
C ARG A 358 -3.78 15.41 -49.47
N ASN A 359 -3.40 16.68 -49.59
CA ASN A 359 -3.45 17.37 -50.88
C ASN A 359 -2.47 16.75 -51.87
N TYR A 360 -1.29 16.28 -51.44
CA TYR A 360 -0.36 15.56 -52.31
C TYR A 360 -0.96 14.26 -52.83
N ILE A 361 -1.59 13.43 -52.00
CA ILE A 361 -2.20 12.16 -52.44
C ILE A 361 -3.43 12.41 -53.33
N LEU A 362 -4.29 13.37 -53.01
CA LEU A 362 -5.47 13.71 -53.84
C LEU A 362 -5.08 14.44 -55.13
N THR A 363 -4.04 15.28 -55.10
CA THR A 363 -3.48 15.94 -56.28
C THR A 363 -2.72 14.94 -57.15
N GLU A 364 -2.02 13.96 -56.57
CA GLU A 364 -1.36 12.90 -57.35
C GLU A 364 -2.33 11.85 -57.85
N LEU A 365 -3.43 11.55 -57.16
CA LEU A 365 -4.54 10.76 -57.72
C LEU A 365 -5.25 11.54 -58.85
N GLY A 366 -5.52 12.83 -58.66
CA GLY A 366 -6.07 13.69 -59.70
C GLY A 366 -5.15 13.85 -60.91
N ARG A 367 -3.84 13.99 -60.68
CA ARG A 367 -2.81 14.02 -61.74
C ARG A 367 -2.61 12.68 -62.40
N SER A 368 -2.67 11.57 -61.67
CA SER A 368 -2.58 10.22 -62.24
C SER A 368 -3.79 9.92 -63.11
N VAL A 369 -4.99 10.36 -62.70
CA VAL A 369 -6.21 10.25 -63.52
C VAL A 369 -6.14 11.17 -64.75
N LEU A 370 -5.66 12.41 -64.61
CA LEU A 370 -5.45 13.33 -65.74
C LEU A 370 -4.33 12.88 -66.68
N GLN A 371 -3.25 12.30 -66.17
CA GLN A 371 -2.17 11.70 -66.95
C GLN A 371 -2.65 10.44 -67.67
N PHE A 372 -3.49 9.61 -67.03
CA PHE A 372 -4.08 8.43 -67.66
C PHE A 372 -5.06 8.79 -68.80
N ILE A 373 -5.74 9.93 -68.68
CA ILE A 373 -6.55 10.52 -69.76
C ILE A 373 -5.68 11.09 -70.88
N ASN A 374 -4.55 11.74 -70.55
CA ASN A 374 -3.60 12.25 -71.55
C ASN A 374 -2.74 11.17 -72.21
N PHE A 375 -2.58 9.99 -71.60
CA PHE A 375 -1.79 8.88 -72.16
C PHE A 375 -2.58 7.99 -73.13
N ASN A 376 -3.91 8.18 -73.22
CA ASN A 376 -4.80 7.43 -74.12
C ASN A 376 -5.48 8.33 -75.18
N ILE A 377 -4.87 9.48 -75.46
CA ILE A 377 -5.02 10.27 -76.71
C ILE A 377 -3.73 10.06 -77.50
#